data_AF-A0A9R0JCD2-F1
#
_entry.id   AF-A0A9R0JCD2-F1
#
_cell.length_a   1.000
_cell.length_b   1.000
_cell.length_c   1.000
_cell.angle_alpha   90.00
_cell.angle_beta   90.00
_cell.angle_gamma   90.00
#
_symmetry.space_group_name_H-M   'P 1'
#
loop_
_entity.id
_entity.type
_entity.pdbx_description
1 polymer ?
#
loop_
_entity_poly.entity_id
_entity_poly.type
_entity_poly.pdbx_seq_one_letter_code
_entity_poly.pdbx_strand_id
1 'polypeptide(L)'
;MEPKVLHFENPETDDETLIKELQAMVQADLDDATQLLNGEIRANTNISNRTNHVLTKIDTYFWAGEMVNTWWPDLVSNAVYLFVQKGTLPQGIKWGFSLATGTESTDRKWVAAFDVLARKEVISSES
;
A
#
# COMPACT_ATOMS: atom_id res chain seq x y z
N MET A 1 -13.03 -1.57 -5.47
CA MET A 1 -12.90 -0.40 -4.57
C MET A 1 -11.55 0.25 -4.84
N GLU A 2 -11.53 1.58 -4.94
CA GLU A 2 -10.32 2.38 -5.15
C GLU A 2 -9.55 2.56 -3.83
N PRO A 3 -8.21 2.74 -3.83
CA PRO A 3 -7.48 3.06 -2.61
C PRO A 3 -7.80 4.49 -2.17
N LYS A 4 -7.83 4.72 -0.86
CA LYS A 4 -7.97 6.09 -0.33
C LYS A 4 -6.64 6.82 -0.49
N VAL A 5 -6.71 8.10 -0.82
CA VAL A 5 -5.54 8.94 -1.16
C VAL A 5 -5.64 10.27 -0.43
N LEU A 6 -4.53 10.73 0.16
CA LEU A 6 -4.38 12.09 0.67
C LEU A 6 -3.15 12.74 0.03
N HIS A 7 -3.25 14.02 -0.30
CA HIS A 7 -2.16 14.81 -0.85
C HIS A 7 -1.44 15.57 0.27
N PHE A 8 -0.14 15.78 0.13
CA PHE A 8 0.58 16.70 1.00
C PHE A 8 0.28 18.14 0.55
N GLU A 9 -0.86 18.68 1.01
CA GLU A 9 -1.28 20.05 0.68
C GLU A 9 -0.37 21.11 1.33
N ASN A 10 0.36 20.75 2.39
CA ASN A 10 1.32 21.60 3.07
C ASN A 10 2.66 20.87 3.27
N PRO A 11 3.81 21.47 2.90
CA PRO A 11 5.14 20.91 3.17
C PRO A 11 5.45 20.66 4.67
N GLU A 12 4.67 21.23 5.59
CA GLU A 12 4.82 21.00 7.03
C GLU A 12 4.01 19.81 7.57
N THR A 13 3.10 19.23 6.78
CA THR A 13 2.31 18.06 7.24
C THR A 13 3.17 16.80 7.19
N ASP A 14 3.44 16.23 8.37
CA ASP A 14 4.20 14.99 8.50
C ASP A 14 3.42 13.76 8.00
N ASP A 15 4.15 12.73 7.55
CA ASP A 15 3.58 11.48 7.02
C ASP A 15 2.70 10.78 8.06
N GLU A 16 3.07 10.86 9.34
CA GLU A 16 2.33 10.19 10.42
C GLU A 16 0.91 10.73 10.56
N THR A 17 0.72 12.03 10.42
CA THR A 17 -0.59 12.68 10.52
C THR A 17 -1.50 12.22 9.39
N LEU A 18 -1.00 12.24 8.15
CA LEU A 18 -1.78 11.81 6.98
C LEU A 18 -2.04 10.30 6.96
N ILE A 19 -1.08 9.50 7.43
CA ILE A 19 -1.28 8.06 7.63
C ILE A 19 -2.39 7.81 8.64
N LYS A 20 -2.40 8.52 9.78
CA LYS A 20 -3.46 8.38 10.79
C LYS A 20 -4.83 8.79 10.24
N GLU A 21 -4.89 9.86 9.45
CA GLU A 21 -6.13 10.28 8.78
C GLU A 21 -6.64 9.23 7.78
N LEU A 22 -5.77 8.71 6.90
CA LEU A 22 -6.10 7.62 5.97
C LEU A 22 -6.59 6.38 6.72
N GLN A 23 -5.88 5.98 7.77
CA GLN A 23 -6.25 4.84 8.60
C GLN A 23 -7.60 5.06 9.27
N ALA A 24 -7.89 6.24 9.81
CA ALA A 24 -9.18 6.57 10.39
C ALA A 24 -10.32 6.49 9.36
N MET A 25 -10.08 6.95 8.13
CA MET A 25 -11.06 6.86 7.04
C MET A 25 -11.42 5.41 6.71
N VAL A 26 -10.46 4.47 6.76
CA VAL A 26 -10.73 3.05 6.45
C VAL A 26 -11.11 2.25 7.69
N GLN A 27 -10.74 2.67 8.89
CA GLN A 27 -11.20 2.05 10.13
C GLN A 27 -12.73 2.11 10.22
N ALA A 28 -13.35 3.23 9.82
CA ALA A 28 -14.80 3.33 9.71
C ALA A 28 -15.39 2.32 8.71
N ASP A 29 -14.74 2.12 7.55
CA ASP A 29 -15.17 1.13 6.54
C ASP A 29 -14.93 -0.33 6.99
N LEU A 30 -13.95 -0.55 7.88
CA LEU A 30 -13.60 -1.85 8.45
C LEU A 30 -14.50 -2.23 9.64
N ASP A 31 -14.90 -1.25 10.46
CA ASP A 31 -15.77 -1.46 11.61
C ASP A 31 -17.22 -1.78 11.19
N ASP A 32 -17.67 -1.26 10.05
CA ASP A 32 -18.98 -1.59 9.45
C ASP A 32 -18.98 -2.99 8.79
N ALA A 33 -17.78 -3.52 8.48
CA ALA A 33 -17.60 -4.88 8.00
C ALA A 33 -17.53 -5.86 9.19
N THR A 34 -18.65 -6.53 9.44
CA THR A 34 -18.91 -7.58 10.44
C THR A 34 -18.02 -8.85 10.26
N GLN A 35 -16.70 -8.70 10.10
CA GLN A 35 -15.79 -9.68 9.46
C GLN A 35 -14.70 -10.29 10.36
N LEU A 36 -14.63 -10.00 11.65
CA LEU A 36 -13.60 -10.57 12.54
C LEU A 36 -13.80 -12.06 12.91
N LEU A 37 -14.76 -12.77 12.32
CA LEU A 37 -15.30 -14.02 12.88
C LEU A 37 -14.67 -15.35 12.43
N ASN A 38 -13.74 -15.44 11.45
CA ASN A 38 -13.31 -16.75 10.89
C ASN A 38 -11.80 -16.90 10.56
N GLY A 39 -10.89 -16.35 11.35
CA GLY A 39 -9.44 -16.56 11.14
C GLY A 39 -8.85 -15.85 9.91
N GLU A 40 -9.57 -14.85 9.39
CA GLU A 40 -9.08 -13.87 8.43
C GLU A 40 -8.36 -12.73 9.16
N ILE A 41 -7.23 -12.28 8.61
CA ILE A 41 -6.54 -11.07 9.01
C ILE A 41 -6.69 -10.03 7.91
N ARG A 42 -6.75 -8.75 8.31
CA ARG A 42 -6.72 -7.61 7.40
C ARG A 42 -5.53 -6.72 7.74
N ALA A 43 -4.91 -6.17 6.71
CA ALA A 43 -3.79 -5.26 6.85
C ALA A 43 -3.95 -4.05 5.93
N ASN A 44 -3.37 -2.95 6.38
CA ASN A 44 -3.28 -1.71 5.65
C ASN A 44 -1.80 -1.49 5.30
N THR A 45 -1.53 -1.22 4.03
CA THR A 45 -0.20 -0.81 3.58
C THR A 45 -0.29 0.58 2.97
N ASN A 46 0.54 1.48 3.49
CA ASN A 46 0.64 2.84 3.02
C ASN A 46 1.81 2.96 2.04
N ILE A 47 1.59 3.64 0.92
CA ILE A 47 2.65 4.00 -0.03
C ILE A 47 2.66 5.52 -0.17
N SER A 48 3.74 6.15 0.33
CA SER A 48 3.98 7.58 0.19
C SER A 48 4.89 7.83 -1.01
N ASN A 49 4.40 8.51 -2.05
CA ASN A 49 5.26 8.97 -3.14
C ASN A 49 5.84 10.34 -2.79
N ARG A 50 7.09 10.34 -2.33
CA ARG A 50 7.88 11.55 -2.04
C ARG A 50 8.80 11.96 -3.20
N THR A 51 8.68 11.31 -4.35
CA THR A 51 9.45 11.69 -5.54
C THR A 51 8.76 12.83 -6.27
N ASN A 52 9.48 13.47 -7.18
CA ASN A 52 8.92 14.50 -8.08
C ASN A 52 8.31 13.89 -9.35
N HIS A 53 8.09 12.57 -9.38
CA HIS A 53 7.59 11.84 -10.53
C HIS A 53 6.31 11.09 -10.16
N VAL A 54 5.49 10.82 -11.16
CA VAL A 54 4.44 9.80 -11.04
C VAL A 54 5.11 8.44 -10.97
N LEU A 55 4.68 7.59 -10.05
CA LEU A 55 5.14 6.21 -9.96
C LEU A 55 4.07 5.27 -10.52
N THR A 56 4.43 4.56 -11.58
CA THR A 56 3.56 3.57 -12.21
C THR A 56 3.87 2.19 -11.66
N LYS A 57 2.81 1.41 -11.44
CA LYS A 57 2.95 -0.01 -11.08
C LYS A 57 3.54 -0.80 -12.24
N ILE A 58 4.65 -1.47 -11.97
CA ILE A 58 5.17 -2.51 -12.86
C ILE A 58 4.43 -3.83 -12.57
N ASP A 59 4.48 -4.30 -11.32
CA ASP A 59 3.85 -5.57 -10.93
C ASP A 59 3.43 -5.59 -9.45
N THR A 60 2.51 -6.49 -9.12
CA THR A 60 2.05 -6.81 -7.77
C THR A 60 1.90 -8.31 -7.63
N TYR A 61 2.46 -8.88 -6.56
CA TYR A 61 2.44 -10.31 -6.34
C TYR A 61 2.01 -10.64 -4.91
N PHE A 62 1.18 -11.68 -4.76
CA PHE A 62 0.78 -12.23 -3.46
C PHE A 62 1.29 -13.67 -3.33
N TRP A 63 2.15 -13.92 -2.36
CA TRP A 63 2.50 -15.28 -1.92
C TRP A 63 1.42 -15.84 -0.98
N ALA A 64 0.70 -14.99 -0.26
CA ALA A 64 -0.46 -15.34 0.55
C ALA A 64 -1.39 -14.13 0.73
N GLY A 65 -2.70 -14.39 0.74
CA GLY A 65 -3.72 -13.34 0.80
C GLY A 65 -4.02 -12.70 -0.55
N GLU A 66 -4.76 -11.60 -0.52
CA GLU A 66 -5.14 -10.84 -1.70
C GLU A 66 -5.39 -9.37 -1.36
N MET A 67 -5.40 -8.52 -2.38
CA MET A 67 -5.79 -7.13 -2.23
C MET A 67 -7.31 -7.00 -2.19
N VAL A 68 -7.83 -6.22 -1.24
CA VAL A 68 -9.27 -5.90 -1.14
C VAL A 68 -9.64 -4.79 -2.13
N ASN A 69 -8.76 -3.79 -2.28
CA ASN A 69 -8.90 -2.75 -3.28
C ASN A 69 -8.49 -3.29 -4.66
N THR A 70 -9.42 -3.48 -5.57
CA THR A 70 -9.15 -4.08 -6.89
C THR A 70 -8.50 -3.12 -7.89
N TRP A 71 -8.46 -1.82 -7.59
CA TRP A 71 -7.85 -0.81 -8.47
C TRP A 71 -6.52 -0.31 -7.91
N TRP A 72 -5.51 -0.23 -8.78
CA TRP A 72 -4.20 0.31 -8.46
C TRP A 72 -3.88 1.47 -9.43
N PRO A 73 -3.96 2.72 -8.98
CA PRO A 73 -3.64 3.88 -9.80
C PRO A 73 -2.15 4.11 -9.95
N ASP A 74 -1.80 4.96 -10.92
CA ASP A 74 -0.53 5.68 -10.88
C ASP A 74 -0.46 6.53 -9.60
N LEU A 75 0.68 6.46 -8.91
CA LEU A 75 0.88 7.17 -7.65
C LEU A 75 1.45 8.55 -7.94
N VAL A 76 0.63 9.60 -7.79
CA VAL A 76 1.06 10.98 -8.05
C VAL A 76 2.11 11.43 -7.04
N SER A 77 2.96 12.37 -7.46
CA SER A 77 3.93 13.00 -6.57
C SER A 77 3.22 13.64 -5.39
N ASN A 78 3.83 13.54 -4.21
CA ASN A 78 3.35 14.13 -2.97
C ASN A 78 1.94 13.67 -2.59
N ALA A 79 1.71 12.37 -2.62
CA ALA A 79 0.51 11.74 -2.07
C ALA A 79 0.83 10.47 -1.28
N VAL A 80 -0.05 10.13 -0.34
CA VAL A 80 -0.08 8.85 0.38
C VAL A 80 -1.29 8.06 -0.07
N TYR A 81 -1.05 6.80 -0.41
CA TYR A 81 -2.07 5.85 -0.83
C TYR A 81 -2.21 4.75 0.19
N LEU A 82 -3.45 4.41 0.54
CA LEU A 82 -3.79 3.33 1.45
C LEU A 82 -4.36 2.15 0.68
N PHE A 83 -3.65 1.03 0.71
CA PHE A 83 -4.10 -0.23 0.15
C PHE A 83 -4.50 -1.19 1.27
N VAL A 84 -5.65 -1.84 1.11
CA VAL A 84 -6.14 -2.85 2.07
C VAL A 84 -5.90 -4.24 1.50
N GLN A 85 -5.37 -5.13 2.33
CA GLN A 85 -5.16 -6.54 2.03
C GLN A 85 -5.90 -7.42 3.03
N LYS A 86 -6.24 -8.64 2.63
CA LYS A 86 -6.78 -9.67 3.53
C LYS A 86 -6.10 -11.01 3.27
N GLY A 87 -6.07 -11.88 4.28
CA GLY A 87 -5.50 -13.22 4.17
C GLY A 87 -5.94 -14.11 5.32
N THR A 88 -5.72 -15.42 5.22
CA THR A 88 -6.18 -16.40 6.22
C THR A 88 -5.03 -16.95 7.04
N LEU A 89 -5.27 -17.24 8.32
CA LEU A 89 -4.30 -17.94 9.17
C LEU A 89 -4.12 -19.41 8.74
N PRO A 90 -2.92 -20.01 8.90
CA PRO A 90 -1.71 -19.40 9.47
C PRO A 90 -0.84 -18.61 8.48
N GLN A 91 -1.17 -18.60 7.18
CA GLN A 91 -0.31 -18.00 6.14
C GLN A 91 -0.30 -16.46 6.21
N GLY A 92 -1.43 -15.87 6.59
CA GLY A 92 -1.62 -14.43 6.69
C GLY A 92 -1.56 -13.72 5.35
N ILE A 93 -0.86 -12.59 5.31
CA ILE A 93 -0.69 -11.75 4.13
C ILE A 93 0.80 -11.66 3.84
N LYS A 94 1.18 -12.07 2.64
CA LYS A 94 2.55 -11.99 2.12
C LYS A 94 2.48 -11.50 0.70
N TRP A 95 3.01 -10.31 0.47
CA TRP A 95 2.81 -9.66 -0.81
C TRP A 95 3.93 -8.67 -1.11
N GLY A 96 4.06 -8.30 -2.37
CA GLY A 96 5.03 -7.32 -2.82
C GLY A 96 4.55 -6.60 -4.06
N PHE A 97 5.23 -5.51 -4.36
CA PHE A 97 4.96 -4.68 -5.52
C PHE A 97 6.24 -4.08 -6.07
N SER A 98 6.18 -3.67 -7.33
CA SER A 98 7.23 -2.91 -7.99
C SER A 98 6.65 -1.66 -8.66
N LEU A 99 7.36 -0.55 -8.51
CA LEU A 99 7.02 0.76 -9.04
C LEU A 99 8.18 1.31 -9.86
N ALA A 100 7.89 2.15 -10.84
CA ALA A 100 8.90 2.90 -11.57
C ALA A 100 8.45 4.30 -11.97
N THR A 101 9.41 5.17 -12.30
CA THR A 101 9.14 6.50 -12.89
C THR A 101 8.60 6.46 -14.32
N GLY A 102 8.58 5.27 -14.94
CA GLY A 102 8.16 5.04 -16.33
C GLY A 102 8.24 3.57 -16.70
N THR A 103 8.24 3.27 -18.01
CA THR A 103 8.24 1.88 -18.54
C THR A 103 9.55 1.49 -19.22
N GLU A 104 10.54 2.39 -19.28
CA GLU A 104 11.82 2.12 -19.90
C GLU A 104 12.75 1.33 -18.97
N SER A 105 13.67 0.56 -19.54
CA SER A 105 14.63 -0.23 -18.75
C SER A 105 15.52 0.64 -17.87
N THR A 106 15.77 1.88 -18.27
CA THR A 106 16.55 2.90 -17.55
C THR A 106 15.76 3.66 -16.49
N ASP A 107 14.45 3.46 -16.40
CA ASP A 107 13.66 4.11 -15.35
C ASP A 107 14.02 3.55 -13.97
N ARG A 108 14.08 4.46 -13.00
CA ARG A 108 14.33 4.14 -11.59
C ARG A 108 13.21 3.25 -11.07
N LYS A 109 13.56 2.18 -10.37
CA LYS A 109 12.61 1.18 -9.87
C LYS A 109 12.67 1.07 -8.36
N TRP A 110 11.52 0.80 -7.76
CA TRP A 110 11.38 0.43 -6.36
C TRP A 110 10.66 -0.89 -6.26
N VAL A 111 11.14 -1.77 -5.38
CA VAL A 111 10.50 -3.04 -5.07
C VAL A 111 10.32 -3.11 -3.57
N ALA A 112 9.13 -3.51 -3.14
CA ALA A 112 8.83 -3.75 -1.74
C ALA A 112 8.17 -5.13 -1.57
N ALA A 113 8.50 -5.81 -0.48
CA ALA A 113 7.90 -7.09 -0.11
C ALA A 113 7.65 -7.13 1.40
N PHE A 114 6.53 -7.73 1.79
CA PHE A 114 6.03 -7.76 3.15
C PHE A 114 5.61 -9.17 3.56
N ASP A 115 5.93 -9.56 4.78
CA ASP A 115 5.31 -10.66 5.52
C ASP A 115 4.65 -10.06 6.76
N VAL A 116 3.33 -9.86 6.68
CA VAL A 116 2.57 -9.07 7.66
C VAL A 116 2.54 -9.77 9.02
N LEU A 117 2.34 -11.09 9.06
CA LEU A 117 2.30 -11.84 10.31
C LEU A 117 3.68 -11.87 10.98
N ALA A 118 4.74 -12.04 10.19
CA ALA A 118 6.10 -12.04 10.70
C ALA A 118 6.63 -10.63 11.02
N ARG A 119 5.88 -9.57 10.68
CA ARG A 119 6.32 -8.16 10.77
C ARG A 119 7.66 -7.92 10.07
N LYS A 120 7.81 -8.48 8.87
CA LYS A 120 9.01 -8.32 8.04
C LYS A 120 8.70 -7.53 6.79
N GLU A 121 9.63 -6.68 6.43
CA GLU A 121 9.59 -5.87 5.21
C GLU A 121 10.97 -5.80 4.57
N VAL A 122 10.99 -5.73 3.25
CA VAL A 122 12.19 -5.49 2.44
C VAL A 122 11.83 -4.43 1.42
N ILE A 123 12.62 -3.37 1.35
CA ILE A 123 12.47 -2.29 0.36
C ILE A 123 13.82 -2.13 -0.32
N SER A 124 13.83 -2.17 -1.66
CA SER A 124 15.01 -1.93 -2.48
C SER A 124 14.68 -0.94 -3.60
N SER A 125 15.68 -0.16 -4.01
CA SER A 125 15.58 0.68 -5.21
C SER A 125 16.78 0.50 -6.10
N GLU A 126 16.56 0.46 -7.41
CA GLU A 126 17.61 0.41 -8.42
C GLU A 126 17.68 1.75 -9.15
N SER A 127 18.89 2.22 -9.46
CA SER A 127 19.18 3.53 -10.08
C SER A 127 19.61 3.36 -11.52
#